data_AF-M2TW47-F1
#
_entry.id   AF-M2TW47-F1
#
_cell.length_a   1.000
_cell.length_b   1.000
_cell.length_c   1.000
_cell.angle_alpha   90.00
_cell.angle_beta   90.00
_cell.angle_gamma   90.00
#
_symmetry.space_group_name_H-M   'P 1'
#
loop_
_entity.id
_entity.type
_entity.pdbx_description
1 polymer ?
#
loop_
_entity_poly.entity_id
_entity_poly.type
_entity_poly.pdbx_seq_one_letter_code
_entity_poly.pdbx_strand_id
1 'polypeptide(L)'
;MAALTDLRCERAFNKEFLRERINACFPELYETGIYLKSEAIEELMDQIVSNPFVSSPTSIALCFSLLAVGSRRLDLSHGNGTIKGATIGYFRIALRMRPCLYAEVSLLQSQALLLMTYFSHSVGASSTSSLMADATSCLQILRLHSSSAINKLSSDRLEQTNIKRAFWAIHCMEKPHSLQEGLFPSKPEKGLSWHTKTSLPPEFNKDSQEADPDVYQKESSSPEVPPLIPGQKLARAATFH
;
A
#
# COMPACT_ATOMS: atom_id res chain seq x y z
N MET A 1 6.94 23.96 -13.55
CA MET A 1 7.99 24.54 -14.41
C MET A 1 9.33 24.62 -13.69
N ALA A 2 9.47 25.35 -12.56
CA ALA A 2 10.74 25.46 -11.80
C ALA A 2 11.46 24.11 -11.50
N ALA A 3 10.72 23.07 -11.10
CA ALA A 3 11.30 21.74 -10.84
C ALA A 3 11.81 20.99 -12.09
N LEU A 4 11.23 21.27 -13.27
CA LEU A 4 11.72 20.75 -14.55
C LEU A 4 12.93 21.56 -15.04
N THR A 5 13.04 22.82 -14.61
CA THR A 5 14.22 23.65 -14.83
C THR A 5 15.39 23.27 -13.93
N ASP A 6 15.15 22.82 -12.68
CA ASP A 6 16.21 22.28 -11.80
C ASP A 6 16.84 20.99 -12.36
N LEU A 7 16.04 20.10 -12.94
CA LEU A 7 16.52 18.94 -13.73
C LEU A 7 17.48 19.34 -14.87
N ARG A 8 17.39 20.59 -15.35
CA ARG A 8 18.17 21.10 -16.49
C ARG A 8 19.57 21.54 -16.10
N CYS A 9 19.83 21.87 -14.84
CA CYS A 9 21.14 22.39 -14.38
C CYS A 9 22.18 21.31 -14.09
N GLU A 10 21.81 20.02 -14.04
CA GLU A 10 22.71 18.93 -13.59
C GLU A 10 22.97 17.84 -14.66
N ARG A 11 22.87 18.19 -15.96
CA ARG A 11 22.68 17.23 -17.08
C ARG A 11 23.69 16.08 -17.29
N ALA A 12 24.86 16.08 -16.66
CA ALA A 12 25.81 14.96 -16.74
C ALA A 12 26.03 14.25 -15.39
N PHE A 13 26.06 14.99 -14.28
CA PHE A 13 26.20 14.45 -12.92
C PHE A 13 24.92 13.78 -12.40
N ASN A 14 23.74 14.07 -12.98
CA ASN A 14 22.46 13.56 -12.47
C ASN A 14 22.10 12.15 -12.99
N LYS A 15 22.58 11.71 -14.15
CA LYS A 15 22.09 10.43 -14.73
C LYS A 15 22.46 9.21 -13.87
N GLU A 16 23.71 9.12 -13.42
CA GLU A 16 24.15 8.03 -12.54
C GLU A 16 23.43 8.09 -11.19
N PHE A 17 23.29 9.28 -10.63
CA PHE A 17 22.57 9.53 -9.38
C PHE A 17 21.08 9.15 -9.44
N LEU A 18 20.41 9.43 -10.56
CA LEU A 18 19.02 9.04 -10.82
C LEU A 18 18.91 7.53 -11.04
N ARG A 19 19.85 6.94 -11.79
CA ARG A 19 19.89 5.50 -12.05
C ARG A 19 20.12 4.71 -10.76
N GLU A 20 21.01 5.17 -9.88
CA GLU A 20 21.23 4.56 -8.57
C GLU A 20 19.93 4.48 -7.76
N ARG A 21 19.15 5.57 -7.71
CA ARG A 21 17.85 5.60 -7.01
C ARG A 21 16.85 4.65 -7.64
N ILE A 22 16.72 4.67 -8.96
CA ILE A 22 15.80 3.77 -9.66
C ILE A 22 16.19 2.31 -9.45
N ASN A 23 17.49 2.01 -9.48
CA ASN A 23 17.98 0.66 -9.19
C ASN A 23 17.66 0.21 -7.76
N ALA A 24 17.76 1.12 -6.79
CA ALA A 24 17.38 0.87 -5.40
C ALA A 24 15.89 0.60 -5.19
N CYS A 25 15.03 0.97 -6.15
CA CYS A 25 13.60 0.75 -6.13
C CYS A 25 13.23 -0.72 -6.41
N PHE A 26 13.88 -1.37 -7.38
CA PHE A 26 13.46 -2.69 -7.88
C PHE A 26 13.29 -3.79 -6.83
N PRO A 27 14.18 -3.96 -5.84
CA PRO A 27 13.99 -4.99 -4.81
C PRO A 27 12.65 -4.85 -4.08
N GLU A 28 12.27 -3.61 -3.74
CA GLU A 28 11.01 -3.32 -3.04
C GLU A 28 9.79 -3.48 -3.98
N LEU A 29 9.94 -3.16 -5.27
CA LEU A 29 8.89 -3.35 -6.26
C LEU A 29 8.58 -4.83 -6.50
N TYR A 30 9.60 -5.67 -6.54
CA TYR A 30 9.42 -7.12 -6.69
C TYR A 30 8.72 -7.73 -5.48
N GLU A 31 9.07 -7.30 -4.26
CA GLU A 31 8.41 -7.72 -3.02
C GLU A 31 6.95 -7.27 -2.96
N THR A 32 6.66 -6.06 -3.41
CA THR A 32 5.32 -5.45 -3.37
C THR A 32 4.44 -5.83 -4.56
N GLY A 33 4.97 -6.60 -5.51
CA GLY A 33 4.24 -7.06 -6.68
C GLY A 33 3.92 -5.96 -7.70
N ILE A 34 4.59 -4.81 -7.61
CA ILE A 34 4.45 -3.72 -8.59
C ILE A 34 5.22 -4.08 -9.85
N TYR A 35 4.52 -4.12 -10.97
CA TYR A 35 5.09 -4.56 -12.23
C TYR A 35 5.69 -3.42 -13.05
N LEU A 36 7.02 -3.42 -13.20
CA LEU A 36 7.73 -2.53 -14.11
C LEU A 36 8.87 -3.28 -14.80
N LYS A 37 8.99 -3.13 -16.12
CA LYS A 37 10.17 -3.62 -16.87
C LYS A 37 11.32 -2.65 -16.66
N SER A 38 12.50 -3.18 -16.32
CA SER A 38 13.68 -2.33 -16.05
C SER A 38 14.09 -1.55 -17.28
N GLU A 39 14.09 -2.22 -18.44
CA GLU A 39 14.46 -1.64 -19.74
C GLU A 39 13.53 -0.48 -20.11
N ALA A 40 12.22 -0.67 -19.93
CA ALA A 40 11.24 0.37 -20.22
C ALA A 40 11.39 1.60 -19.30
N ILE A 41 11.80 1.40 -18.05
CA ILE A 41 12.09 2.51 -17.13
C ILE A 41 13.34 3.27 -17.56
N GLU A 42 14.38 2.57 -17.99
CA GLU A 42 15.62 3.22 -18.47
C GLU A 42 15.37 4.05 -19.72
N GLU A 43 14.61 3.52 -20.68
CA GLU A 43 14.18 4.27 -21.87
C GLU A 43 13.34 5.50 -21.49
N LEU A 44 12.39 5.34 -20.56
CA LEU A 44 11.54 6.42 -20.06
C LEU A 44 12.37 7.52 -19.39
N MET A 45 13.36 7.13 -18.60
CA MET A 45 14.30 8.04 -17.97
C MET A 45 15.08 8.84 -19.00
N ASP A 46 15.68 8.16 -19.97
CA ASP A 46 16.46 8.81 -21.01
C ASP A 46 15.61 9.79 -21.81
N GLN A 47 14.35 9.43 -22.07
CA GLN A 47 13.38 10.33 -22.70
C GLN A 47 13.09 11.57 -21.84
N ILE A 48 12.82 11.41 -20.54
CA ILE A 48 12.48 12.52 -19.64
C ILE A 48 13.68 13.45 -19.41
N VAL A 49 14.87 12.89 -19.23
CA VAL A 49 16.11 13.67 -19.03
C VAL A 49 16.46 14.45 -20.30
N SER A 50 16.32 13.81 -21.47
CA SER A 50 16.62 14.46 -22.75
C SER A 50 15.56 15.49 -23.14
N ASN A 51 14.28 15.16 -22.95
CA ASN A 51 13.13 15.92 -23.46
C ASN A 51 11.97 16.02 -22.43
N PRO A 52 12.15 16.77 -21.33
CA PRO A 52 11.16 16.82 -20.25
C PRO A 52 9.82 17.43 -20.67
N PHE A 53 9.83 18.38 -21.63
CA PHE A 53 8.62 19.08 -22.08
C PHE A 53 7.78 18.29 -23.09
N VAL A 54 8.34 17.23 -23.67
CA VAL A 54 7.65 16.36 -24.65
C VAL A 54 7.08 15.12 -23.96
N SER A 55 7.54 14.82 -22.75
CA SER A 55 7.12 13.64 -21.99
C SER A 55 5.70 13.80 -21.47
N SER A 56 4.91 12.72 -21.50
CA SER A 56 3.54 12.76 -20.99
C SER A 56 3.53 12.97 -19.47
N PRO A 57 2.51 13.63 -18.89
CA PRO A 57 2.41 13.83 -17.44
C PRO A 57 2.49 12.51 -16.67
N THR A 58 1.87 11.44 -17.17
CA THR A 58 1.93 10.09 -16.57
C THR A 58 3.35 9.54 -16.53
N SER A 59 4.13 9.73 -17.61
CA SER A 59 5.54 9.32 -17.66
C SER A 59 6.36 10.04 -16.59
N ILE A 60 6.16 11.35 -16.46
CA ILE A 60 6.81 12.17 -15.45
C ILE A 60 6.39 11.69 -14.05
N ALA A 61 5.10 11.45 -13.82
CA ALA A 61 4.60 10.96 -12.53
C ALA A 61 5.22 9.61 -12.15
N LEU A 62 5.30 8.67 -13.10
CA LEU A 62 5.93 7.38 -12.88
C LEU A 62 7.42 7.54 -12.51
N CYS A 63 8.18 8.29 -13.31
CA CYS A 63 9.61 8.50 -13.09
C CYS A 63 9.89 9.16 -11.73
N PHE A 64 9.17 10.22 -11.39
CA PHE A 64 9.34 10.89 -10.11
C PHE A 64 8.87 10.05 -8.91
N SER A 65 7.90 9.15 -9.11
CA SER A 65 7.51 8.18 -8.08
C SER A 65 8.60 7.13 -7.85
N LEU A 66 9.25 6.66 -8.92
CA LEU A 66 10.40 5.75 -8.82
C LEU A 66 11.56 6.40 -8.06
N LEU A 67 11.86 7.66 -8.37
CA LEU A 67 12.89 8.42 -7.66
C LEU A 67 12.55 8.59 -6.18
N ALA A 68 11.28 8.81 -5.83
CA ALA A 68 10.84 8.92 -4.45
C ALA A 68 11.01 7.60 -3.69
N VAL A 69 10.54 6.47 -4.24
CA VAL A 69 10.67 5.15 -3.63
C VAL A 69 12.14 4.75 -3.48
N GLY A 70 12.92 4.88 -4.56
CA GLY A 70 14.35 4.61 -4.56
C GLY A 70 15.14 5.46 -3.56
N SER A 71 14.86 6.76 -3.49
CA SER A 71 15.51 7.65 -2.53
C SER A 71 15.15 7.29 -1.10
N ARG A 72 13.89 6.92 -0.82
CA ARG A 72 13.46 6.46 0.51
C ARG A 72 14.21 5.19 0.91
N ARG A 73 14.37 4.23 0.00
CA ARG A 73 15.13 3.00 0.25
C ARG A 73 16.58 3.31 0.61
N LEU A 74 17.22 4.17 -0.16
CA LEU A 74 18.58 4.62 0.14
C LEU A 74 18.62 5.35 1.49
N ASP A 75 17.71 6.28 1.76
CA ASP A 75 17.64 7.01 3.04
C ASP A 75 17.52 6.07 4.25
N LEU A 76 16.74 4.99 4.13
CA LEU A 76 16.60 3.96 5.16
C LEU A 76 17.88 3.11 5.31
N SER A 77 18.52 2.72 4.19
CA SER A 77 19.75 1.92 4.22
C SER A 77 20.94 2.65 4.87
N HIS A 78 21.00 3.97 4.76
CA HIS A 78 22.05 4.80 5.36
C HIS A 78 21.79 5.11 6.84
N GLY A 79 20.81 4.46 7.48
CA GLY A 79 20.55 4.55 8.93
C GLY A 79 19.90 5.85 9.39
N ASN A 80 19.47 6.72 8.47
CA ASN A 80 18.98 8.03 8.84
C ASN A 80 17.54 8.01 9.39
N GLY A 81 16.79 6.92 9.20
CA GLY A 81 15.42 6.67 9.69
C GLY A 81 14.36 7.71 9.29
N THR A 82 14.79 8.79 8.66
CA THR A 82 14.05 10.01 8.38
C THR A 82 14.06 10.23 6.88
N ILE A 83 12.88 10.49 6.33
CA ILE A 83 12.72 10.75 4.90
C ILE A 83 13.31 12.13 4.61
N LYS A 84 14.29 12.21 3.71
CA LYS A 84 14.89 13.50 3.36
C LYS A 84 13.90 14.38 2.59
N GLY A 85 14.08 15.70 2.72
CA GLY A 85 13.25 16.69 2.01
C GLY A 85 13.26 16.52 0.48
N ALA A 86 14.39 16.09 -0.09
CA ALA A 86 14.52 15.78 -1.52
C ALA A 86 13.58 14.64 -1.96
N THR A 87 13.50 13.57 -1.15
CA THR A 87 12.61 12.41 -1.38
C THR A 87 11.14 12.83 -1.42
N ILE A 88 10.72 13.68 -0.49
CA ILE A 88 9.38 14.29 -0.50
C ILE A 88 9.21 15.24 -1.71
N GLY A 89 10.27 15.95 -2.10
CA GLY A 89 10.29 16.80 -3.29
C GLY A 89 9.95 16.05 -4.58
N TYR A 90 10.53 14.86 -4.78
CA TYR A 90 10.21 14.01 -5.93
C TYR A 90 8.74 13.59 -5.93
N PHE A 91 8.23 13.13 -4.78
CA PHE A 91 6.83 12.72 -4.67
C PHE A 91 5.85 13.88 -4.91
N ARG A 92 6.18 15.10 -4.47
CA ARG A 92 5.37 16.31 -4.76
C ARG A 92 5.28 16.60 -6.26
N ILE A 93 6.34 16.33 -7.02
CA ILE A 93 6.32 16.49 -8.47
C ILE A 93 5.42 15.41 -9.09
N ALA A 94 5.53 14.16 -8.64
CA ALA A 94 4.63 13.10 -9.09
C ALA A 94 3.15 13.43 -8.81
N LEU A 95 2.83 13.96 -7.62
CA LEU A 95 1.47 14.40 -7.28
C LEU A 95 0.95 15.50 -8.19
N ARG A 96 1.79 16.46 -8.61
CA ARG A 96 1.39 17.50 -9.57
C ARG A 96 1.13 16.95 -10.96
N MET A 97 1.74 15.83 -11.30
CA MET A 97 1.59 15.15 -12.59
C MET A 97 0.64 13.94 -12.51
N ARG A 98 -0.11 13.81 -11.40
CA ARG A 98 -1.02 12.70 -11.13
C ARG A 98 -1.89 12.40 -12.36
N PRO A 99 -1.95 11.14 -12.81
CA PRO A 99 -2.75 10.77 -13.96
C PRO A 99 -4.23 11.10 -13.79
N CYS A 100 -4.85 11.68 -14.83
CA CYS A 100 -6.29 11.86 -14.91
C CYS A 100 -6.96 10.63 -15.54
N LEU A 101 -8.03 10.13 -14.92
CA LEU A 101 -8.76 8.93 -15.37
C LEU A 101 -10.00 9.23 -16.25
N TYR A 102 -10.10 10.44 -16.81
CA TYR A 102 -11.26 10.86 -17.62
C TYR A 102 -11.24 10.33 -19.07
N ALA A 103 -10.08 9.89 -19.56
CA ALA A 103 -9.88 9.38 -20.91
C ALA A 103 -9.66 7.85 -20.90
N GLU A 104 -9.29 7.28 -22.05
CA GLU A 104 -8.90 5.87 -22.14
C GLU A 104 -7.77 5.57 -21.14
N VAL A 105 -8.05 4.65 -20.22
CA VAL A 105 -7.10 4.28 -19.16
C VAL A 105 -6.06 3.31 -19.71
N SER A 106 -4.80 3.60 -19.44
CA SER A 106 -3.64 2.83 -19.91
C SER A 106 -2.91 2.13 -18.77
N LEU A 107 -2.14 1.09 -19.11
CA LEU A 107 -1.28 0.39 -18.17
C LEU A 107 -0.22 1.31 -17.54
N LEU A 108 0.27 2.31 -18.27
CA LEU A 108 1.22 3.28 -17.74
C LEU A 108 0.60 4.12 -16.61
N GLN A 109 -0.68 4.49 -16.74
CA GLN A 109 -1.39 5.22 -15.69
C GLN A 109 -1.60 4.36 -14.45
N SER A 110 -1.91 3.06 -14.62
CA SER A 110 -1.99 2.16 -13.47
C SER A 110 -0.63 2.04 -12.79
N GLN A 111 0.46 1.80 -13.52
CA GLN A 111 1.82 1.75 -12.98
C GLN A 111 2.20 3.01 -12.19
N ALA A 112 1.92 4.20 -12.72
CA ALA A 112 2.17 5.45 -12.02
C ALA A 112 1.34 5.55 -10.73
N LEU A 113 0.03 5.29 -10.78
CA LEU A 113 -0.85 5.36 -9.62
C LEU A 113 -0.50 4.33 -8.54
N LEU A 114 -0.13 3.11 -8.95
CA LEU A 114 0.34 2.04 -8.06
C LEU A 114 1.55 2.50 -7.25
N LEU A 115 2.54 3.05 -7.93
CA LEU A 115 3.79 3.47 -7.32
C LEU A 115 3.60 4.71 -6.44
N MET A 116 2.78 5.66 -6.87
CA MET A 116 2.38 6.81 -6.06
C MET A 116 1.64 6.37 -4.79
N THR A 117 0.70 5.43 -4.91
CA THR A 117 -0.06 4.88 -3.77
C THR A 117 0.88 4.17 -2.81
N TYR A 118 1.77 3.32 -3.33
CA TYR A 118 2.75 2.62 -2.53
C TYR A 118 3.62 3.57 -1.71
N PHE A 119 4.25 4.55 -2.38
CA PHE A 119 5.06 5.54 -1.68
C PHE A 119 4.24 6.29 -0.63
N SER A 120 3.07 6.81 -1.01
CA SER A 120 2.18 7.56 -0.12
C SER A 120 1.81 6.77 1.13
N HIS A 121 1.40 5.51 0.97
CA HIS A 121 1.05 4.61 2.06
C HIS A 121 2.25 4.36 2.98
N SER A 122 3.41 4.09 2.38
CA SER A 122 4.64 3.75 3.11
C SER A 122 5.19 4.90 3.98
N VAL A 123 4.85 6.15 3.65
CA VAL A 123 5.27 7.34 4.40
C VAL A 123 4.14 7.96 5.22
N GLY A 124 2.94 7.35 5.22
CA GLY A 124 1.77 7.88 5.91
C GLY A 124 1.31 9.24 5.38
N ALA A 125 1.44 9.51 4.07
CA ALA A 125 1.03 10.78 3.49
C ALA A 125 -0.50 10.92 3.43
N SER A 126 -1.00 12.15 3.59
CA SER A 126 -2.44 12.46 3.53
C SER A 126 -3.09 12.18 2.17
N SER A 127 -2.29 12.09 1.10
CA SER A 127 -2.74 11.71 -0.24
C SER A 127 -3.13 10.24 -0.39
N THR A 128 -2.83 9.38 0.60
CA THR A 128 -2.92 7.93 0.47
C THR A 128 -4.32 7.45 0.09
N SER A 129 -5.35 7.84 0.84
CA SER A 129 -6.73 7.41 0.57
C SER A 129 -7.21 7.83 -0.83
N SER A 130 -6.85 9.06 -1.26
CA SER A 130 -7.21 9.56 -2.59
C SER A 130 -6.47 8.81 -3.71
N LEU A 131 -5.18 8.56 -3.55
CA LEU A 131 -4.40 7.80 -4.54
C LEU A 131 -4.83 6.35 -4.63
N MET A 132 -5.17 5.75 -3.50
CA MET A 132 -5.67 4.38 -3.41
C MET A 132 -7.03 4.23 -4.10
N ALA A 133 -7.92 5.23 -3.98
CA ALA A 133 -9.17 5.28 -4.72
C ALA A 133 -8.93 5.35 -6.24
N ASP A 134 -8.03 6.23 -6.70
CA ASP A 134 -7.68 6.32 -8.12
C ASP A 134 -7.03 5.05 -8.64
N ALA A 135 -6.09 4.47 -7.90
CA ALA A 135 -5.43 3.22 -8.27
C ALA A 135 -6.47 2.10 -8.40
N THR A 136 -7.37 1.98 -7.43
CA THR A 136 -8.46 0.99 -7.47
C THR A 136 -9.38 1.21 -8.66
N SER A 137 -9.80 2.45 -8.91
CA SER A 137 -10.64 2.79 -10.07
C SER A 137 -9.94 2.46 -11.39
N CYS A 138 -8.67 2.83 -11.52
CA CYS A 138 -7.85 2.52 -12.69
C CYS A 138 -7.75 1.00 -12.96
N LEU A 139 -7.49 0.22 -11.91
CA LEU A 139 -7.44 -1.25 -12.00
C LEU A 139 -8.79 -1.88 -12.38
N GLN A 140 -9.90 -1.30 -11.92
CA GLN A 140 -11.25 -1.72 -12.27
C GLN A 140 -11.59 -1.41 -13.73
N ILE A 141 -11.27 -0.20 -14.21
CA ILE A 141 -11.47 0.20 -15.61
C ILE A 141 -10.69 -0.70 -16.55
N LEU A 142 -9.44 -1.02 -16.21
CA LEU A 142 -8.60 -1.97 -16.95
C LEU A 142 -9.03 -3.43 -16.78
N ARG A 143 -9.94 -3.71 -15.84
CA ARG A 143 -10.45 -5.05 -15.51
C ARG A 143 -9.33 -6.03 -15.17
N LEU A 144 -8.30 -5.58 -14.44
CA LEU A 144 -7.13 -6.40 -14.11
C LEU A 144 -7.43 -7.57 -13.15
N HIS A 145 -8.67 -7.69 -12.67
CA HIS A 145 -9.16 -8.90 -12.00
C HIS A 145 -9.38 -10.07 -12.99
N SER A 146 -9.54 -9.79 -14.29
CA SER A 146 -9.89 -10.77 -15.32
C SER A 146 -8.67 -11.18 -16.13
N SER A 147 -8.36 -12.48 -16.14
CA SER A 147 -7.31 -13.04 -17.01
C SER A 147 -7.58 -12.73 -18.50
N SER A 148 -8.85 -12.67 -18.92
CA SER A 148 -9.20 -12.32 -20.30
C SER A 148 -8.80 -10.88 -20.65
N ALA A 149 -8.97 -9.95 -19.72
CA ALA A 149 -8.54 -8.56 -19.93
C ALA A 149 -7.02 -8.45 -19.93
N ILE A 150 -6.35 -9.13 -19.00
CA ILE A 150 -4.88 -9.18 -18.93
C ILE A 150 -4.28 -9.75 -20.22
N ASN A 151 -4.86 -10.82 -20.77
CA ASN A 151 -4.39 -11.42 -22.03
C ASN A 151 -4.52 -10.49 -23.25
N LYS A 152 -5.40 -9.47 -23.18
CA LYS A 152 -5.51 -8.44 -24.22
C LYS A 152 -4.46 -7.33 -24.05
N LEU A 153 -3.95 -7.13 -22.84
CA LEU A 153 -2.97 -6.08 -22.53
C LEU A 153 -1.53 -6.53 -22.81
N SER A 154 -1.25 -7.83 -22.72
CA SER A 154 0.07 -8.38 -23.07
C SER A 154 -0.02 -9.82 -23.54
N SER A 155 0.85 -10.20 -24.47
CA SER A 155 1.08 -11.57 -24.91
C SER A 155 2.17 -12.29 -24.09
N ASP A 156 2.97 -11.57 -23.29
CA ASP A 156 4.03 -12.14 -22.47
C ASP A 156 3.48 -12.68 -21.14
N ARG A 157 3.73 -13.96 -20.85
CA ARG A 157 3.22 -14.64 -19.64
C ARG A 157 3.79 -14.04 -18.35
N LEU A 158 5.03 -13.59 -18.38
CA LEU A 158 5.66 -12.97 -17.21
C LEU A 158 4.99 -11.62 -16.91
N GLU A 159 4.82 -10.78 -17.92
CA GLU A 159 4.06 -9.53 -17.86
C GLU A 159 2.63 -9.75 -17.35
N GLN A 160 1.89 -10.71 -17.90
CA GLN A 160 0.53 -11.04 -17.45
C GLN A 160 0.51 -11.43 -15.96
N THR A 161 1.47 -12.23 -15.51
CA THR A 161 1.60 -12.64 -14.11
C THR A 161 1.84 -11.44 -13.20
N ASN A 162 2.72 -10.54 -13.62
CA ASN A 162 3.05 -9.37 -12.82
C ASN A 162 1.93 -8.32 -12.81
N ILE A 163 1.21 -8.13 -13.92
CA ILE A 163 -0.01 -7.30 -13.95
C ILE A 163 -1.05 -7.84 -12.96
N LYS A 164 -1.23 -9.17 -12.92
CA LYS A 164 -2.13 -9.82 -11.95
C LYS A 164 -1.66 -9.62 -10.50
N ARG A 165 -0.35 -9.71 -10.24
CA ARG A 165 0.21 -9.42 -8.91
C ARG A 165 -0.04 -7.98 -8.47
N ALA A 166 0.13 -7.03 -9.38
CA ALA A 166 -0.10 -5.61 -9.10
C ALA A 166 -1.55 -5.32 -8.69
N PHE A 167 -2.52 -6.00 -9.32
CA PHE A 167 -3.93 -5.95 -8.90
C PHE A 167 -4.10 -6.41 -7.44
N TRP A 168 -3.52 -7.57 -7.09
CA TRP A 168 -3.63 -8.11 -5.73
C TRP A 168 -2.88 -7.26 -4.70
N ALA A 169 -1.74 -6.67 -5.06
CA ALA A 169 -0.97 -5.80 -4.18
C ALA A 169 -1.79 -4.61 -3.70
N ILE A 170 -2.48 -3.90 -4.60
CA ILE A 170 -3.40 -2.82 -4.20
C ILE A 170 -4.52 -3.36 -3.35
N HIS A 171 -5.12 -4.48 -3.72
CA HIS A 171 -6.22 -5.04 -2.95
C HIS A 171 -5.80 -5.35 -1.50
N CYS A 172 -4.60 -5.88 -1.31
CA CYS A 172 -4.03 -6.18 -0.01
C CYS A 172 -3.66 -4.93 0.80
N MET A 173 -3.29 -3.81 0.16
CA MET A 173 -3.07 -2.54 0.85
C MET A 173 -4.37 -1.80 1.17
N GLU A 174 -5.34 -1.86 0.25
CA GLU A 174 -6.58 -1.09 0.33
C GLU A 174 -7.50 -1.59 1.44
N LYS A 175 -7.66 -2.92 1.54
CA LYS A 175 -8.54 -3.53 2.55
C LYS A 175 -8.20 -3.10 3.98
N PRO A 176 -6.96 -3.28 4.48
CA PRO A 176 -6.62 -2.87 5.84
C PRO A 176 -6.65 -1.35 5.99
N HIS A 177 -6.19 -0.58 4.98
CA HIS A 177 -6.21 0.88 5.02
C HIS A 177 -7.63 1.43 5.16
N SER A 178 -8.58 0.94 4.36
CA SER A 178 -9.99 1.35 4.47
C SER A 178 -10.57 1.02 5.83
N LEU A 179 -10.31 -0.17 6.38
CA LEU A 179 -10.79 -0.56 7.71
C LEU A 179 -10.23 0.34 8.81
N GLN A 180 -8.94 0.68 8.75
CA GLN A 180 -8.29 1.58 9.69
C GLN A 180 -8.90 3.00 9.65
N GLU A 181 -9.26 3.48 8.47
CA GLU A 181 -9.88 4.79 8.26
C GLU A 181 -11.40 4.79 8.48
N GLY A 182 -12.01 3.66 8.86
CA GLY A 182 -13.46 3.54 9.03
C GLY A 182 -14.24 3.62 7.70
N LEU A 183 -13.57 3.40 6.57
CA LEU A 183 -14.14 3.39 5.24
C LEU A 183 -14.56 1.97 4.82
N PHE A 184 -15.62 1.87 4.02
CA PHE A 184 -15.95 0.60 3.40
C PHE A 184 -14.95 0.31 2.28
N PRO A 185 -14.23 -0.83 2.33
CA PRO A 185 -13.30 -1.16 1.27
C PRO A 185 -14.08 -1.43 -0.02
N SER A 186 -13.48 -1.05 -1.14
CA SER A 186 -14.01 -1.28 -2.48
C SER A 186 -14.41 -2.74 -2.64
N LYS A 187 -15.70 -2.99 -2.94
CA LYS A 187 -16.19 -4.35 -3.15
C LYS A 187 -15.45 -4.91 -4.37
N PRO A 188 -14.83 -6.10 -4.28
CA PRO A 188 -14.43 -6.77 -5.50
C PRO A 188 -15.70 -7.01 -6.33
N GLU A 189 -15.63 -6.77 -7.64
CA GLU A 189 -16.76 -7.06 -8.54
C GLU A 189 -17.21 -8.51 -8.33
N LYS A 190 -18.50 -8.79 -8.56
CA LYS A 190 -19.24 -10.04 -8.22
C LYS A 190 -18.66 -11.37 -8.76
N GLY A 191 -17.45 -11.38 -9.31
CA GLY A 191 -16.67 -12.56 -9.69
C GLY A 191 -15.60 -13.01 -8.68
N LEU A 192 -15.35 -12.27 -7.60
CA LEU A 192 -14.56 -12.78 -6.46
C LEU A 192 -15.52 -13.20 -5.34
N SER A 193 -16.26 -14.29 -5.54
CA SER A 193 -16.80 -15.00 -4.38
C SER A 193 -15.63 -15.65 -3.65
N TRP A 194 -15.19 -15.05 -2.56
CA TRP A 194 -14.66 -15.87 -1.47
C TRP A 194 -15.83 -16.77 -1.07
N HIS A 195 -15.84 -18.01 -1.53
CA HIS A 195 -16.61 -19.03 -0.85
C HIS A 195 -15.96 -19.20 0.52
N THR A 196 -16.31 -18.35 1.48
CA THR A 196 -16.21 -18.64 2.89
C THR A 196 -17.22 -19.76 3.18
N LYS A 197 -16.92 -20.97 2.71
CA LYS A 197 -17.35 -22.17 3.40
C LYS A 197 -16.35 -22.36 4.53
N THR A 198 -16.52 -21.59 5.60
CA THR A 198 -16.16 -22.06 6.94
C THR A 198 -17.17 -23.14 7.31
N SER A 199 -17.13 -24.26 6.59
CA SER A 199 -17.60 -25.52 7.15
C SER A 199 -16.49 -25.97 8.08
N LEU A 200 -16.69 -25.72 9.37
CA LEU A 200 -15.95 -26.40 10.42
C LEU A 200 -15.96 -27.91 10.11
N PRO A 201 -14.84 -28.63 10.31
CA PRO A 201 -14.82 -30.07 10.12
C PRO A 201 -15.90 -30.74 11.00
N PRO A 202 -16.60 -31.79 10.53
CA PRO A 202 -17.73 -32.40 11.24
C PRO A 202 -17.39 -33.11 12.57
N GLU A 203 -16.16 -33.03 13.04
CA GLU A 203 -15.68 -33.79 14.21
C GLU A 203 -15.98 -33.11 15.56
N PHE A 204 -16.59 -31.93 15.56
CA PHE A 204 -16.99 -31.23 16.80
C PHE A 204 -18.51 -31.14 17.01
N ASN A 205 -19.32 -31.87 16.22
CA ASN A 205 -20.78 -31.80 16.32
C ASN A 205 -21.42 -33.15 16.69
N LYS A 206 -20.76 -33.90 17.59
CA LYS A 206 -21.35 -35.02 18.32
C LYS A 206 -20.86 -34.93 19.76
N ASP A 207 -21.69 -34.32 20.60
CA ASP A 207 -22.05 -34.80 21.93
C ASP A 207 -22.98 -33.76 22.55
N SER A 208 -24.25 -33.88 22.17
CA SER A 208 -25.37 -33.36 22.95
C SER A 208 -26.43 -34.44 22.92
N GLN A 209 -26.41 -35.31 23.93
CA GLN A 209 -27.55 -36.11 24.34
C GLN A 209 -27.61 -36.07 25.88
N GLU A 210 -28.31 -35.03 26.37
CA GLU A 210 -29.51 -35.13 27.19
C GLU A 210 -29.55 -36.22 28.29
N ALA A 211 -29.56 -35.78 29.57
CA ALA A 211 -30.22 -36.50 30.66
C ALA A 211 -30.67 -35.54 31.78
N ASP A 212 -31.99 -35.38 31.86
CA ASP A 212 -32.96 -35.04 32.93
C ASP A 212 -32.59 -34.21 34.18
N PRO A 213 -33.50 -33.30 34.65
CA PRO A 213 -33.38 -32.57 35.90
C PRO A 213 -34.06 -33.30 37.08
N ASP A 214 -33.68 -32.89 38.28
CA ASP A 214 -34.16 -33.32 39.62
C ASP A 214 -33.41 -34.46 40.30
N VAL A 215 -33.34 -34.31 41.63
CA VAL A 215 -32.67 -35.14 42.65
C VAL A 215 -31.21 -34.74 42.95
N TYR A 216 -31.02 -33.68 43.75
CA TYR A 216 -30.60 -33.81 45.17
C TYR A 216 -30.50 -32.42 45.83
N GLN A 217 -31.40 -32.16 46.78
CA GLN A 217 -31.22 -31.13 47.81
C GLN A 217 -30.29 -31.64 48.94
N LYS A 218 -29.75 -30.67 49.70
CA LYS A 218 -28.98 -30.71 50.97
C LYS A 218 -27.49 -31.03 50.80
N GLU A 219 -26.54 -30.23 51.30
CA GLU A 219 -26.51 -29.52 52.58
C GLU A 219 -25.52 -28.33 52.58
N SER A 220 -25.88 -27.29 53.34
CA SER A 220 -25.08 -26.23 54.02
C SER A 220 -23.54 -26.28 53.92
N SER A 221 -22.81 -25.19 53.66
CA SER A 221 -22.70 -24.03 54.57
C SER A 221 -21.71 -22.99 54.00
N SER A 222 -22.10 -21.71 54.01
CA SER A 222 -21.20 -20.53 54.09
C SER A 222 -20.91 -20.26 55.58
N PRO A 223 -19.79 -19.64 55.99
CA PRO A 223 -19.47 -18.21 55.74
C PRO A 223 -17.93 -18.00 55.56
N GLU A 224 -17.29 -16.84 55.39
CA GLU A 224 -17.58 -15.45 55.71
C GLU A 224 -16.50 -14.59 55.00
N VAL A 225 -16.86 -13.37 54.56
CA VAL A 225 -15.94 -12.37 53.99
C VAL A 225 -15.40 -11.51 55.13
N PRO A 226 -14.06 -11.31 55.28
CA PRO A 226 -13.55 -10.38 56.27
C PRO A 226 -13.67 -8.90 55.80
N PRO A 227 -13.96 -7.97 56.73
CA PRO A 227 -14.33 -6.58 56.40
C PRO A 227 -13.12 -5.67 56.15
N LEU A 228 -13.36 -4.59 55.41
CA LEU A 228 -12.48 -3.43 55.32
C LEU A 228 -12.26 -2.79 56.70
N ILE A 229 -10.99 -2.57 57.07
CA ILE A 229 -10.63 -1.69 58.18
C ILE A 229 -10.24 -0.31 57.63
N PRO A 230 -10.86 0.78 58.11
CA PRO A 230 -10.57 2.14 57.69
C PRO A 230 -9.40 2.75 58.48
N GLY A 231 -8.53 3.49 57.80
CA GLY A 231 -7.61 4.45 58.41
C GLY A 231 -6.13 4.08 58.37
N GLN A 232 -5.48 4.35 57.25
CA GLN A 232 -4.12 4.91 57.27
C GLN A 232 -4.01 6.00 56.21
N LYS A 233 -4.00 7.25 56.68
CA LYS A 233 -3.37 8.39 55.99
C LYS A 233 -1.86 8.15 56.01
N LEU A 234 -1.19 8.39 54.89
CA LEU A 234 0.16 8.97 54.71
C LEU A 234 0.56 8.66 53.26
N ALA A 235 1.17 9.52 52.45
CA ALA A 235 1.37 10.96 52.44
C ALA A 235 1.72 11.28 50.98
N ARG A 236 1.18 12.38 50.45
CA ARG A 236 1.74 13.04 49.27
C ARG A 236 3.09 13.65 49.64
N ALA A 237 4.12 13.39 48.84
CA ALA A 237 5.26 14.27 48.61
C ALA A 237 5.94 13.77 47.34
N ALA A 238 6.63 14.54 46.50
CA ALA A 238 6.71 15.95 46.18
C ALA A 238 7.75 15.96 45.04
N THR A 239 7.65 16.98 44.20
CA THR A 239 8.49 17.32 43.04
C THR A 239 9.96 17.59 43.38
N PHE A 240 10.74 17.86 42.31
CA PHE A 240 12.13 18.40 42.17
C PHE A 240 13.18 17.34 41.79
N HIS A 241 14.00 17.48 40.74
CA HIS A 241 14.45 18.66 39.96
C HIS A 241 14.38 18.43 38.45
#